data_AF-A0A936N5C8-F1
#
_entry.id   AF-A0A936N5C8-F1
#
_cell.length_a   1.000
_cell.length_b   1.000
_cell.length_c   1.000
_cell.angle_alpha   90.00
_cell.angle_beta   90.00
_cell.angle_gamma   90.00
#
_symmetry.space_group_name_H-M   'P 1'
#
loop_
_entity.id
_entity.type
_entity.pdbx_description
1 polymer ?
#
loop_
_entity_poly.entity_id
_entity_poly.type
_entity_poly.pdbx_seq_one_letter_code
_entity_poly.pdbx_strand_id
1 'polypeptide(L)'
;MKNLFITLTLLLITLIFTNCKKDTKEPEPIVINNPAPTPSYTIPTSYNFANASFTSSTQRLEMMGELINLIKSTHTTTSPTQPTISAAVLQNMFVNSASPFSTSSLNINGLQIKDQTSNSFMFVTETEANFIEAQAASITSAANPTTSTASSGTKGKLVSPARAVLVNANGYEYKEVVEKGLMGACIFNQAMSRINNIASYDNSTITNSITAQEKAWDEAFGYFGVPLSFPTSTINLKYWGNYCNAVNVAIGSNSTIMNAFLKGRAAISNKDNTARDEAKAIVVSTWEKVGAAKCISYLKAAKNNLSDQATLHHVLSEGHGFVLAFKYNTAKTISDADINLLLSYFGNNLYNITTTNIDLAIAKLESVFSLNASLIP
;
A
#
# COMPACT_ATOMS: atom_id res chain seq x y z
N MET A 1 -29.34 96.53 7.92
CA MET A 1 -28.15 95.65 8.05
C MET A 1 -28.57 94.26 7.56
N LYS A 2 -28.42 93.97 6.25
CA LYS A 2 -27.37 93.07 5.69
C LYS A 2 -27.35 91.74 6.47
N ASN A 3 -27.89 90.63 6.00
CA ASN A 3 -27.35 89.87 4.86
C ASN A 3 -28.25 88.65 4.54
N LEU A 4 -28.33 88.42 3.24
CA LEU A 4 -28.99 87.36 2.49
C LEU A 4 -28.02 86.18 2.37
N PHE A 5 -28.45 84.96 2.71
CA PHE A 5 -27.67 83.73 2.47
C PHE A 5 -28.30 82.94 1.33
N ILE A 6 -27.61 82.93 0.19
CA ILE A 6 -27.84 82.02 -0.93
C ILE A 6 -26.69 81.02 -0.92
N THR A 7 -27.03 79.75 -0.75
CA THR A 7 -26.14 78.59 -0.80
C THR A 7 -25.71 78.32 -2.24
N LEU A 8 -24.41 78.34 -2.50
CA LEU A 8 -23.82 77.90 -3.78
C LEU A 8 -22.87 76.73 -3.52
N THR A 9 -23.22 75.60 -4.10
CA THR A 9 -22.50 74.33 -4.09
C THR A 9 -21.29 74.40 -5.02
N LEU A 10 -20.09 74.04 -4.54
CA LEU A 10 -18.90 73.85 -5.37
C LEU A 10 -18.34 72.43 -5.17
N LEU A 11 -18.20 71.74 -6.30
CA LEU A 11 -17.71 70.38 -6.48
C LEU A 11 -16.19 70.32 -6.20
N LEU A 12 -15.75 69.41 -5.31
CA LEU A 12 -14.33 69.18 -5.03
C LEU A 12 -13.93 67.76 -5.46
N ILE A 13 -12.95 67.69 -6.36
CA ILE A 13 -12.29 66.47 -6.84
C ILE A 13 -11.22 66.08 -5.81
N THR A 14 -11.29 64.86 -5.26
CA THR A 14 -10.25 64.29 -4.40
C THR A 14 -9.51 63.15 -5.10
N LEU A 15 -8.22 63.37 -5.37
CA LEU A 15 -7.24 62.34 -5.69
C LEU A 15 -6.98 61.47 -4.45
N ILE A 16 -7.00 60.15 -4.64
CA ILE A 16 -6.62 59.17 -3.61
C ILE A 16 -5.17 58.75 -3.88
N PHE A 17 -4.27 59.06 -2.94
CA PHE A 17 -2.93 58.48 -2.90
C PHE A 17 -2.95 57.17 -2.10
N THR A 18 -2.60 56.06 -2.75
CA THR A 18 -2.38 54.76 -2.12
C THR A 18 -1.01 54.72 -1.44
N ASN A 19 -1.00 54.57 -0.12
CA ASN A 19 0.21 54.37 0.66
C ASN A 19 0.50 52.87 0.79
N CYS A 20 1.57 52.38 0.13
CA CYS A 20 2.10 51.03 0.33
C CYS A 20 2.72 50.92 1.74
N LYS A 21 2.01 50.29 2.68
CA LYS A 21 2.67 49.72 3.86
C LYS A 21 3.37 48.44 3.40
N LYS A 22 4.70 48.39 3.58
CA LYS A 22 5.43 47.13 3.60
C LYS A 22 5.01 46.40 4.87
N ASP A 23 4.17 45.39 4.74
CA ASP A 23 3.93 44.44 5.82
C ASP A 23 5.21 43.63 6.03
N THR A 24 5.99 44.03 7.03
CA THR A 24 6.97 43.13 7.64
C THR A 24 6.20 41.97 8.24
N LYS A 25 6.21 40.81 7.55
CA LYS A 25 5.81 39.54 8.16
C LYS A 25 6.61 39.39 9.44
N GLU A 26 5.94 39.41 10.59
CA GLU A 26 6.55 38.91 11.82
C GLU A 26 7.02 37.46 11.56
N PRO A 27 8.22 37.09 12.00
CA PRO A 27 8.66 35.71 11.90
C PRO A 27 7.66 34.82 12.65
N GLU A 28 7.22 33.73 12.01
CA GLU A 28 6.41 32.71 12.66
C GLU A 28 7.10 32.27 13.97
N PRO A 29 6.34 32.05 15.06
CA PRO A 29 6.92 31.60 16.31
C PRO A 29 7.65 30.28 16.07
N ILE A 30 8.92 30.23 16.51
CA ILE A 30 9.71 29.00 16.51
C ILE A 30 8.95 27.99 17.38
N VAL A 31 8.37 26.97 16.75
CA VAL A 31 7.89 25.79 17.46
C VAL A 31 9.13 25.07 17.98
N ILE A 32 9.46 25.27 19.26
CA ILE A 32 10.41 24.41 19.95
C ILE A 32 9.71 23.06 20.09
N ASN A 33 10.05 22.12 19.20
CA ASN A 33 9.74 20.71 19.39
C ASN A 33 10.52 20.24 20.61
N ASN A 34 9.96 20.41 21.80
CA ASN A 34 10.50 19.76 22.98
C ASN A 34 10.51 18.25 22.66
N PRO A 35 11.67 17.56 22.71
CA PRO A 35 11.67 16.12 22.54
C PRO A 35 10.69 15.53 23.56
N ALA A 36 9.80 14.64 23.09
CA ALA A 36 8.89 13.93 23.97
C ALA A 36 9.69 13.38 25.16
N PRO A 37 9.21 13.52 26.40
CA PRO A 37 9.95 13.05 27.57
C PRO A 37 10.35 11.60 27.35
N THR A 38 11.62 11.27 27.59
CA THR A 38 12.12 9.90 27.47
C THR A 38 11.24 8.99 28.34
N PRO A 39 10.64 7.93 27.77
CA PRO A 39 9.79 7.04 28.55
C PRO A 39 10.59 6.43 29.70
N SER A 40 9.93 6.18 30.83
CA SER A 40 10.56 5.55 32.02
C SER A 40 10.87 4.06 31.82
N TYR A 41 10.58 3.51 30.64
CA TYR A 41 10.75 2.11 30.28
C TYR A 41 11.64 1.99 29.04
N THR A 42 12.31 0.85 28.94
CA THR A 42 13.21 0.56 27.80
C THR A 42 12.41 0.15 26.58
N ILE A 43 12.71 0.78 25.44
CA ILE A 43 12.27 0.32 24.12
C ILE A 43 13.33 -0.67 23.58
N PRO A 44 12.98 -1.93 23.30
CA PRO A 44 13.92 -2.89 22.72
C PRO A 44 14.44 -2.44 21.35
N THR A 45 15.62 -2.94 20.95
CA THR A 45 16.21 -2.67 19.63
C THR A 45 15.78 -3.66 18.53
N SER A 46 15.04 -4.70 18.91
CA SER A 46 14.48 -5.74 18.03
C SER A 46 13.13 -6.21 18.58
N TYR A 47 12.29 -6.79 17.73
CA TYR A 47 10.91 -7.17 18.09
C TYR A 47 10.85 -8.49 18.88
N ASN A 48 11.67 -8.61 19.93
CA ASN A 48 11.83 -9.82 20.73
C ASN A 48 11.07 -9.71 22.07
N PHE A 49 9.81 -9.28 22.03
CA PHE A 49 8.96 -9.29 23.22
C PHE A 49 8.62 -10.74 23.59
N ALA A 50 8.82 -11.11 24.87
CA ALA A 50 8.69 -12.51 25.31
C ALA A 50 7.30 -13.11 25.07
N ASN A 51 6.26 -12.28 25.10
CA ASN A 51 4.87 -12.67 24.85
C ASN A 51 4.36 -12.28 23.45
N ALA A 52 5.23 -11.93 22.50
CA ALA A 52 4.80 -11.49 21.17
C ALA A 52 3.92 -12.54 20.47
N SER A 53 2.79 -12.12 19.89
CA SER A 53 1.84 -13.05 19.26
C SER A 53 1.35 -12.56 17.90
N PHE A 54 1.94 -13.10 16.83
CA PHE A 54 1.64 -12.71 15.45
C PHE A 54 1.59 -13.89 14.47
N THR A 55 1.46 -15.12 14.99
CA THR A 55 1.49 -16.36 14.19
C THR A 55 0.39 -16.40 13.13
N SER A 56 -0.81 -15.88 13.42
CA SER A 56 -1.90 -15.94 12.46
C SER A 56 -1.65 -15.04 11.25
N SER A 57 -1.11 -13.84 11.46
CA SER A 57 -0.70 -12.96 10.36
C SER A 57 0.43 -13.57 9.53
N THR A 58 1.49 -14.10 10.14
CA THR A 58 2.65 -14.65 9.41
C THR A 58 2.29 -15.91 8.64
N GLN A 59 1.49 -16.82 9.21
CA GLN A 59 0.99 -17.99 8.48
C GLN A 59 0.12 -17.60 7.28
N ARG A 60 -0.69 -16.55 7.39
CA ARG A 60 -1.49 -16.04 6.26
C ARG A 60 -0.61 -15.44 5.16
N LEU A 61 0.52 -14.82 5.51
CA LEU A 61 1.53 -14.41 4.53
C LEU A 61 2.13 -15.61 3.78
N GLU A 62 2.38 -16.73 4.47
CA GLU A 62 2.86 -17.97 3.81
C GLU A 62 1.81 -18.56 2.87
N MET A 63 0.55 -18.64 3.32
CA MET A 63 -0.58 -19.12 2.49
C MET A 63 -0.71 -18.28 1.22
N MET A 64 -0.64 -16.95 1.36
CA MET A 64 -0.65 -16.05 0.21
C MET A 64 0.54 -16.29 -0.72
N GLY A 65 1.72 -16.62 -0.17
CA GLY A 65 2.92 -16.92 -0.94
C GLY A 65 2.72 -18.10 -1.89
N GLU A 66 2.17 -19.20 -1.38
CA GLU A 66 1.87 -20.37 -2.21
C GLU A 66 0.78 -20.10 -3.25
N LEU A 67 -0.28 -19.37 -2.89
CA LEU A 67 -1.36 -19.01 -3.83
C LEU A 67 -0.83 -18.17 -4.99
N ILE A 68 -0.05 -17.14 -4.70
CA ILE A 68 0.55 -16.27 -5.72
C ILE A 68 1.57 -17.03 -6.57
N ASN A 69 2.35 -17.93 -5.98
CA ASN A 69 3.30 -18.75 -6.72
C ASN A 69 2.60 -19.68 -7.73
N LEU A 70 1.41 -20.19 -7.40
CA LEU A 70 0.61 -20.97 -8.35
C LEU A 70 0.24 -20.13 -9.59
N ILE A 71 -0.24 -18.89 -9.42
CA ILE A 71 -0.55 -18.00 -10.55
C ILE A 71 0.73 -17.67 -11.34
N LYS A 72 1.81 -17.32 -10.62
CA LYS A 72 3.12 -16.99 -11.19
C LYS A 72 3.77 -18.14 -11.96
N SER A 73 3.40 -19.40 -11.70
CA SER A 73 3.90 -20.55 -12.47
C SER A 73 3.64 -20.41 -13.97
N THR A 74 2.67 -19.58 -14.36
CA THR A 74 2.36 -19.27 -15.76
C THR A 74 3.36 -18.30 -16.42
N HIS A 75 4.29 -17.70 -15.69
CA HIS A 75 5.18 -16.64 -16.20
C HIS A 75 6.49 -17.19 -16.80
N THR A 76 6.38 -18.04 -17.82
CA THR A 76 7.54 -18.64 -18.50
C THR A 76 7.94 -17.84 -19.75
N THR A 77 9.21 -17.45 -19.90
CA THR A 77 9.67 -16.64 -21.06
C THR A 77 10.19 -17.48 -22.21
N THR A 78 10.88 -18.57 -21.92
CA THR A 78 11.61 -19.39 -22.90
C THR A 78 11.21 -20.86 -22.89
N SER A 79 10.23 -21.24 -22.07
CA SER A 79 9.80 -22.63 -21.97
C SER A 79 9.00 -23.05 -23.20
N PRO A 80 9.29 -24.22 -23.81
CA PRO A 80 8.49 -24.77 -24.90
C PRO A 80 7.10 -25.23 -24.42
N THR A 81 6.88 -25.28 -23.10
CA THR A 81 5.59 -25.56 -22.47
C THR A 81 5.21 -24.45 -21.51
N GLN A 82 3.91 -24.19 -21.43
CA GLN A 82 3.34 -23.16 -20.58
C GLN A 82 2.46 -23.85 -19.53
N PRO A 83 2.78 -23.73 -18.23
CA PRO A 83 1.92 -24.26 -17.18
C PRO A 83 0.52 -23.62 -17.26
N THR A 84 -0.49 -24.45 -17.02
CA THR A 84 -1.87 -24.02 -16.81
C THR A 84 -2.20 -24.08 -15.31
N ILE A 85 -3.19 -23.27 -14.90
CA ILE A 85 -3.63 -23.19 -13.51
C ILE A 85 -5.10 -23.59 -13.39
N SER A 86 -5.51 -23.99 -12.19
CA SER A 86 -6.90 -24.35 -11.88
C SER A 86 -7.52 -23.33 -10.93
N ALA A 87 -8.62 -22.72 -11.35
CA ALA A 87 -9.43 -21.84 -10.54
C ALA A 87 -9.97 -22.56 -9.30
N ALA A 88 -10.33 -23.84 -9.41
CA ALA A 88 -10.79 -24.63 -8.27
C ALA A 88 -9.68 -24.80 -7.21
N VAL A 89 -8.42 -25.01 -7.64
CA VAL A 89 -7.28 -25.08 -6.71
C VAL A 89 -7.04 -23.71 -6.05
N LEU A 90 -7.07 -22.61 -6.82
CA LEU A 90 -6.92 -21.27 -6.27
C LEU A 90 -8.04 -20.89 -5.28
N GLN A 91 -9.28 -21.25 -5.58
CA GLN A 91 -10.43 -21.07 -4.68
C GLN A 91 -10.24 -21.89 -3.40
N ASN A 92 -9.80 -23.15 -3.52
CA ASN A 92 -9.47 -24.00 -2.38
C ASN A 92 -8.36 -23.36 -1.50
N MET A 93 -7.29 -22.83 -2.10
CA MET A 93 -6.24 -22.11 -1.35
C MET A 93 -6.81 -20.87 -0.65
N PHE A 94 -7.71 -20.15 -1.30
CA PHE A 94 -8.28 -18.92 -0.74
C PHE A 94 -9.13 -19.18 0.52
N VAL A 95 -9.87 -20.29 0.55
CA VAL A 95 -10.71 -20.72 1.69
C VAL A 95 -10.08 -21.81 2.56
N ASN A 96 -8.84 -22.23 2.27
CA ASN A 96 -8.14 -23.34 2.91
C ASN A 96 -8.97 -24.64 2.99
N SER A 97 -9.45 -25.14 1.86
CA SER A 97 -10.18 -26.40 1.74
C SER A 97 -9.43 -27.44 0.92
N ALA A 98 -9.66 -28.72 1.21
CA ALA A 98 -9.07 -29.84 0.47
C ALA A 98 -7.52 -29.88 0.50
N SER A 99 -6.91 -29.47 1.61
CA SER A 99 -5.45 -29.47 1.83
C SER A 99 -4.65 -28.87 0.65
N PRO A 100 -4.91 -27.62 0.27
CA PRO A 100 -4.47 -27.08 -1.01
C PRO A 100 -3.03 -26.57 -1.01
N PHE A 101 -2.38 -26.49 0.16
CA PHE A 101 -1.02 -26.00 0.32
C PHE A 101 -0.01 -27.14 0.30
N SER A 102 1.16 -26.89 -0.30
CA SER A 102 2.32 -27.77 -0.25
C SER A 102 2.92 -27.84 1.16
N THR A 103 2.91 -26.73 1.90
CA THR A 103 3.31 -26.71 3.31
C THR A 103 2.22 -27.33 4.18
N SER A 104 2.46 -28.55 4.68
CA SER A 104 1.46 -29.34 5.41
C SER A 104 0.86 -28.64 6.63
N SER A 105 1.65 -27.83 7.35
CA SER A 105 1.16 -27.08 8.52
C SER A 105 0.15 -25.99 8.17
N LEU A 106 0.15 -25.47 6.94
CA LEU A 106 -0.83 -24.48 6.49
C LEU A 106 -2.21 -25.09 6.27
N ASN A 107 -2.28 -26.39 5.95
CA ASN A 107 -3.55 -27.09 5.72
C ASN A 107 -4.33 -27.40 7.01
N ILE A 108 -3.68 -27.32 8.18
CA ILE A 108 -4.27 -27.70 9.48
C ILE A 108 -4.31 -26.54 10.49
N ASN A 109 -3.91 -25.33 10.10
CA ASN A 109 -3.85 -24.18 11.00
C ASN A 109 -5.21 -23.52 11.28
N GLY A 110 -6.27 -23.93 10.58
CA GLY A 110 -7.63 -23.38 10.72
C GLY A 110 -7.82 -21.96 10.17
N LEU A 111 -6.81 -21.39 9.49
CA LEU A 111 -6.85 -20.05 8.92
C LEU A 111 -7.32 -20.10 7.47
N GLN A 112 -7.95 -19.03 7.00
CA GLN A 112 -8.21 -18.79 5.58
C GLN A 112 -7.58 -17.46 5.16
N ILE A 113 -7.41 -17.23 3.87
CA ILE A 113 -7.08 -15.90 3.35
C ILE A 113 -8.39 -15.11 3.17
N LYS A 114 -9.44 -15.78 2.66
CA LYS A 114 -10.73 -15.17 2.33
C LYS A 114 -11.44 -14.54 3.52
N ASP A 115 -11.45 -15.20 4.68
CA ASP A 115 -12.16 -14.73 5.88
C ASP A 115 -11.58 -13.42 6.47
N GLN A 116 -10.31 -13.15 6.20
CA GLN A 116 -9.64 -11.91 6.60
C GLN A 116 -9.47 -10.91 5.45
N THR A 117 -10.01 -11.22 4.26
CA THR A 117 -10.00 -10.32 3.12
C THR A 117 -11.27 -9.48 3.12
N SER A 118 -11.13 -8.16 3.20
CA SER A 118 -12.27 -7.25 3.10
C SER A 118 -12.96 -7.40 1.75
N ASN A 119 -14.28 -7.63 1.75
CA ASN A 119 -15.08 -7.58 0.52
C ASN A 119 -15.58 -6.16 0.17
N SER A 120 -14.98 -5.12 0.77
CA SER A 120 -15.22 -3.75 0.32
C SER A 120 -14.86 -3.63 -1.17
N PHE A 121 -15.64 -2.86 -1.91
CA PHE A 121 -15.46 -2.70 -3.37
C PHE A 121 -15.51 -4.05 -4.14
N MET A 122 -16.22 -5.05 -3.60
CA MET A 122 -16.42 -6.37 -4.21
C MET A 122 -15.15 -7.20 -4.44
N PHE A 123 -14.04 -6.87 -3.75
CA PHE A 123 -12.74 -7.47 -4.06
C PHE A 123 -12.67 -9.00 -3.93
N VAL A 124 -13.40 -9.59 -2.98
CA VAL A 124 -13.45 -11.06 -2.86
C VAL A 124 -14.10 -11.67 -4.09
N THR A 125 -15.22 -11.09 -4.54
CA THR A 125 -15.92 -11.52 -5.76
C THR A 125 -15.06 -11.31 -7.01
N GLU A 126 -14.37 -10.17 -7.12
CA GLU A 126 -13.45 -9.88 -8.22
C GLU A 126 -12.26 -10.84 -8.24
N THR A 127 -11.72 -11.21 -7.08
CA THR A 127 -10.62 -12.18 -6.95
C THR A 127 -11.04 -13.57 -7.42
N GLU A 128 -12.24 -14.02 -7.04
CA GLU A 128 -12.76 -15.31 -7.49
C GLU A 128 -13.04 -15.35 -9.00
N ALA A 129 -13.55 -14.24 -9.57
CA ALA A 129 -13.68 -14.08 -11.01
C ALA A 129 -12.30 -14.06 -11.71
N ASN A 130 -11.32 -13.40 -11.10
CA ASN A 130 -9.94 -13.34 -11.59
C ASN A 130 -9.33 -14.74 -11.71
N PHE A 131 -9.55 -15.64 -10.74
CA PHE A 131 -9.08 -17.03 -10.81
C PHE A 131 -9.66 -17.80 -12.01
N ILE A 132 -10.96 -17.63 -12.28
CA ILE A 132 -11.64 -18.28 -13.40
C ILE A 132 -11.08 -17.75 -14.73
N GLU A 133 -10.92 -16.43 -14.84
CA GLU A 133 -10.37 -15.81 -16.02
C GLU A 133 -8.91 -16.18 -16.28
N ALA A 134 -8.09 -16.22 -15.22
CA ALA A 134 -6.68 -16.58 -15.28
C ALA A 134 -6.51 -18.05 -15.71
N GLN A 135 -7.35 -18.97 -15.22
CA GLN A 135 -7.39 -20.35 -15.73
C GLN A 135 -7.64 -20.35 -17.24
N ALA A 136 -8.70 -19.69 -17.71
CA ALA A 136 -9.05 -19.67 -19.13
C ALA A 136 -7.92 -19.08 -19.98
N ALA A 137 -7.33 -17.95 -19.57
CA ALA A 137 -6.22 -17.33 -20.27
C ALA A 137 -4.96 -18.22 -20.27
N SER A 138 -4.69 -18.96 -19.20
CA SER A 138 -3.54 -19.88 -19.12
C SER A 138 -3.68 -21.05 -20.10
N ILE A 139 -4.89 -21.60 -20.26
CA ILE A 139 -5.18 -22.68 -21.22
C ILE A 139 -4.98 -22.20 -22.64
N THR A 140 -5.55 -21.04 -23.00
CA THR A 140 -5.37 -20.46 -24.34
C THR A 140 -3.90 -20.16 -24.64
N SER A 141 -3.18 -19.60 -23.67
CA SER A 141 -1.76 -19.26 -23.83
C SER A 141 -0.87 -20.50 -23.92
N ALA A 142 -1.32 -21.66 -23.41
CA ALA A 142 -0.56 -22.89 -23.50
C ALA A 142 -0.38 -23.44 -24.91
N ALA A 143 -1.27 -23.07 -25.84
CA ALA A 143 -1.14 -23.41 -27.25
C ALA A 143 -0.04 -22.59 -27.96
N ASN A 144 0.36 -21.44 -27.41
CA ASN A 144 1.33 -20.50 -28.00
C ASN A 144 2.30 -19.99 -26.91
N PRO A 145 3.14 -20.86 -26.34
CA PRO A 145 3.86 -20.58 -25.09
C PRO A 145 4.92 -19.47 -25.21
N THR A 146 5.46 -19.21 -26.40
CA THR A 146 6.58 -18.28 -26.60
C THR A 146 6.19 -16.98 -27.31
N THR A 147 4.91 -16.79 -27.64
CA THR A 147 4.44 -15.61 -28.36
C THR A 147 3.42 -14.83 -27.53
N SER A 148 3.38 -13.52 -27.74
CA SER A 148 2.32 -12.69 -27.18
C SER A 148 0.99 -13.03 -27.85
N THR A 149 -0.01 -13.36 -27.05
CA THR A 149 -1.39 -13.64 -27.47
C THR A 149 -2.39 -12.58 -26.98
N ALA A 150 -1.98 -11.75 -26.02
CA ALA A 150 -2.80 -10.65 -25.52
C ALA A 150 -2.67 -9.39 -26.38
N SER A 151 -3.77 -8.63 -26.44
CA SER A 151 -3.87 -7.30 -27.03
C SER A 151 -5.04 -6.55 -26.39
N SER A 152 -5.25 -5.28 -26.72
CA SER A 152 -6.42 -4.54 -26.23
C SER A 152 -7.71 -5.24 -26.66
N GLY A 153 -8.56 -5.59 -25.69
CA GLY A 153 -9.79 -6.38 -25.90
C GLY A 153 -9.58 -7.90 -25.88
N THR A 154 -8.34 -8.40 -25.84
CA THR A 154 -8.01 -9.83 -25.88
C THR A 154 -7.14 -10.22 -24.69
N LYS A 155 -7.69 -11.02 -23.77
CA LYS A 155 -6.91 -11.62 -22.67
C LYS A 155 -5.93 -12.67 -23.20
N GLY A 156 -4.81 -12.84 -22.52
CA GLY A 156 -3.79 -13.80 -22.94
C GLY A 156 -2.45 -13.51 -22.28
N LYS A 157 -1.38 -13.87 -22.98
CA LYS A 157 -0.01 -13.71 -22.52
C LYS A 157 0.66 -12.55 -23.24
N LEU A 158 1.43 -11.76 -22.51
CA LEU A 158 2.43 -10.85 -23.07
C LEU A 158 3.80 -11.44 -22.81
N VAL A 159 4.66 -11.42 -23.83
CA VAL A 159 6.03 -11.96 -23.78
C VAL A 159 7.02 -10.91 -24.27
N SER A 160 8.08 -10.75 -23.49
CA SER A 160 9.26 -9.94 -23.76
C SER A 160 10.51 -10.73 -23.37
N PRO A 161 11.73 -10.33 -23.81
CA PRO A 161 12.94 -11.10 -23.54
C PRO A 161 13.17 -11.45 -22.06
N ALA A 162 12.85 -10.52 -21.17
CA ALA A 162 13.06 -10.68 -19.72
C ALA A 162 11.80 -11.12 -18.96
N ARG A 163 10.61 -11.12 -19.59
CA ARG A 163 9.35 -11.24 -18.86
C ARG A 163 8.22 -11.85 -19.68
N ALA A 164 7.43 -12.67 -19.00
CA ALA A 164 6.14 -13.15 -19.49
C ALA A 164 5.10 -12.92 -18.41
N VAL A 165 3.93 -12.42 -18.77
CA VAL A 165 2.81 -12.18 -17.85
C VAL A 165 1.48 -12.55 -18.48
N LEU A 166 0.55 -13.02 -17.67
CA LEU A 166 -0.82 -13.30 -18.09
C LEU A 166 -1.72 -12.12 -17.72
N VAL A 167 -2.37 -11.53 -18.73
CA VAL A 167 -3.18 -10.32 -18.58
C VAL A 167 -4.61 -10.53 -19.05
N ASN A 168 -5.54 -9.78 -18.46
CA ASN A 168 -6.91 -9.70 -18.93
C ASN A 168 -7.02 -8.85 -20.22
N ALA A 169 -8.24 -8.75 -20.75
CA ALA A 169 -8.52 -7.99 -21.99
C ALA A 169 -8.16 -6.50 -21.91
N ASN A 170 -7.99 -5.96 -20.70
CA ASN A 170 -7.65 -4.57 -20.41
C ASN A 170 -6.16 -4.40 -20.06
N GLY A 171 -5.35 -5.45 -20.16
CA GLY A 171 -3.91 -5.40 -19.89
C GLY A 171 -3.53 -5.53 -18.41
N TYR A 172 -4.48 -5.73 -17.50
CA TYR A 172 -4.17 -5.96 -16.09
C TYR A 172 -3.68 -7.39 -15.86
N GLU A 173 -2.52 -7.53 -15.21
CA GLU A 173 -1.92 -8.82 -14.90
C GLU A 173 -2.68 -9.54 -13.79
N TYR A 174 -3.13 -10.77 -14.07
CA TYR A 174 -3.92 -11.57 -13.11
C TYR A 174 -3.18 -11.76 -11.78
N LYS A 175 -1.89 -12.10 -11.84
CA LYS A 175 -1.03 -12.27 -10.66
C LYS A 175 -0.95 -10.99 -9.81
N GLU A 176 -0.76 -9.83 -10.43
CA GLU A 176 -0.60 -8.57 -9.68
C GLU A 176 -1.92 -8.04 -9.13
N VAL A 177 -3.03 -8.24 -9.85
CA VAL A 177 -4.37 -7.94 -9.32
C VAL A 177 -4.63 -8.72 -8.03
N VAL A 178 -4.29 -10.02 -8.00
CA VAL A 178 -4.46 -10.85 -6.80
C VAL A 178 -3.44 -10.47 -5.72
N GLU A 179 -2.14 -10.39 -6.04
CA GLU A 179 -1.11 -10.11 -5.03
C GLU A 179 -1.27 -8.72 -4.41
N LYS A 180 -1.32 -7.67 -5.22
CA LYS A 180 -1.43 -6.29 -4.72
C LYS A 180 -2.81 -6.01 -4.15
N GLY A 181 -3.84 -6.63 -4.72
CA GLY A 181 -5.18 -6.59 -4.17
C GLY A 181 -5.25 -7.20 -2.77
N LEU A 182 -4.70 -8.40 -2.55
CA LEU A 182 -4.65 -9.02 -1.21
C LEU A 182 -3.71 -8.26 -0.26
N MET A 183 -2.62 -7.68 -0.76
CA MET A 183 -1.80 -6.77 0.03
C MET A 183 -2.61 -5.59 0.57
N GLY A 184 -3.56 -5.06 -0.20
CA GLY A 184 -4.48 -4.02 0.25
C GLY A 184 -5.61 -4.55 1.12
N ALA A 185 -6.47 -5.39 0.55
CA ALA A 185 -7.74 -5.83 1.10
C ALA A 185 -7.63 -6.82 2.27
N CYS A 186 -6.53 -7.58 2.35
CA CYS A 186 -6.23 -8.46 3.48
C CYS A 186 -5.15 -7.85 4.36
N ILE A 187 -3.90 -7.77 3.88
CA ILE A 187 -2.75 -7.45 4.74
C ILE A 187 -2.86 -6.04 5.33
N PHE A 188 -2.99 -5.03 4.46
CA PHE A 188 -3.02 -3.64 4.87
C PHE A 188 -4.30 -3.31 5.63
N ASN A 189 -5.46 -3.81 5.17
CA ASN A 189 -6.74 -3.67 5.89
C ASN A 189 -6.66 -4.23 7.32
N GLN A 190 -6.11 -5.43 7.48
CA GLN A 190 -6.04 -6.11 8.77
C GLN A 190 -5.07 -5.43 9.73
N ALA A 191 -3.91 -5.00 9.24
CA ALA A 191 -2.95 -4.25 10.04
C ALA A 191 -3.51 -2.88 10.45
N MET A 192 -4.03 -2.12 9.48
CA MET A 192 -4.51 -0.76 9.72
C MET A 192 -5.78 -0.74 10.56
N SER A 193 -6.67 -1.73 10.45
CA SER A 193 -7.87 -1.79 11.30
C SER A 193 -7.54 -2.05 12.76
N ARG A 194 -6.53 -2.88 13.04
CA ARG A 194 -6.02 -3.12 14.40
C ARG A 194 -5.34 -1.88 14.95
N ILE A 195 -4.46 -1.27 14.16
CA ILE A 195 -3.75 -0.05 14.54
C ILE A 195 -4.72 1.11 14.75
N ASN A 196 -5.73 1.27 13.90
CA ASN A 196 -6.69 2.35 14.02
C ASN A 196 -7.50 2.22 15.32
N ASN A 197 -7.97 1.01 15.62
CA ASN A 197 -8.76 0.72 16.80
C ASN A 197 -7.91 0.35 18.03
N ILE A 198 -6.60 0.61 18.02
CA ILE A 198 -5.70 0.06 19.05
C ILE A 198 -6.15 0.40 20.48
N ALA A 199 -6.64 1.62 20.69
CA ALA A 199 -7.10 2.11 21.98
C ALA A 199 -8.38 1.43 22.50
N SER A 200 -9.19 0.79 21.65
CA SER A 200 -10.41 0.12 22.06
C SER A 200 -10.20 -1.32 22.53
N TYR A 201 -9.04 -1.91 22.25
CA TYR A 201 -8.72 -3.25 22.76
C TYR A 201 -8.36 -3.20 24.25
N ASP A 202 -8.80 -4.23 24.99
CA ASP A 202 -8.46 -4.35 26.40
C ASP A 202 -6.95 -4.53 26.62
N ASN A 203 -6.42 -3.76 27.57
CA ASN A 203 -5.01 -3.80 27.97
C ASN A 203 -4.86 -4.08 29.49
N SER A 204 -5.84 -4.78 30.07
CA SER A 204 -5.84 -5.12 31.49
C SER A 204 -5.93 -6.64 31.74
N THR A 205 -6.71 -7.35 30.94
CA THR A 205 -6.89 -8.80 31.07
C THR A 205 -5.81 -9.54 30.30
N ILE A 206 -5.09 -10.42 31.00
CA ILE A 206 -4.10 -11.31 30.38
C ILE A 206 -4.77 -12.64 30.08
N THR A 207 -4.80 -13.02 28.80
CA THR A 207 -5.28 -14.33 28.35
C THR A 207 -4.18 -14.98 27.52
N ASN A 208 -3.78 -16.21 27.86
CA ASN A 208 -2.64 -16.88 27.21
C ASN A 208 -1.37 -16.01 27.18
N SER A 209 -1.05 -15.39 28.32
CA SER A 209 0.15 -14.57 28.54
C SER A 209 0.24 -13.23 27.78
N ILE A 210 -0.85 -12.77 27.16
CA ILE A 210 -0.89 -11.51 26.40
C ILE A 210 -2.23 -10.77 26.60
N THR A 211 -2.23 -9.44 26.51
CA THR A 211 -3.47 -8.66 26.46
C THR A 211 -4.05 -8.58 25.04
N ALA A 212 -5.31 -8.19 24.89
CA ALA A 212 -5.91 -8.02 23.57
C ALA A 212 -5.25 -6.88 22.78
N GLN A 213 -4.87 -5.79 23.45
CA GLN A 213 -4.18 -4.65 22.83
C GLN A 213 -2.77 -5.02 22.35
N GLU A 214 -2.02 -5.77 23.15
CA GLU A 214 -0.71 -6.30 22.77
C GLU A 214 -0.82 -7.22 21.55
N LYS A 215 -1.77 -8.17 21.56
CA LYS A 215 -2.00 -9.08 20.44
C LYS A 215 -2.39 -8.35 19.15
N ALA A 216 -3.25 -7.33 19.25
CA ALA A 216 -3.65 -6.54 18.09
C ALA A 216 -2.46 -5.80 17.45
N TRP A 217 -1.56 -5.26 18.27
CA TRP A 217 -0.35 -4.61 17.79
C TRP A 217 0.63 -5.62 17.16
N ASP A 218 0.83 -6.77 17.80
CA ASP A 218 1.70 -7.84 17.33
C ASP A 218 1.22 -8.39 15.97
N GLU A 219 -0.07 -8.70 15.83
CA GLU A 219 -0.64 -9.16 14.55
C GLU A 219 -0.48 -8.11 13.43
N ALA A 220 -0.60 -6.82 13.74
CA ALA A 220 -0.34 -5.77 12.76
C ALA A 220 1.15 -5.73 12.32
N PHE A 221 2.07 -5.95 13.26
CA PHE A 221 3.50 -6.11 12.96
C PHE A 221 3.76 -7.36 12.12
N GLY A 222 3.15 -8.51 12.42
CA GLY A 222 3.36 -9.72 11.62
C GLY A 222 2.86 -9.59 10.18
N TYR A 223 1.76 -8.87 9.95
CA TYR A 223 1.30 -8.49 8.60
C TYR A 223 2.28 -7.57 7.86
N PHE A 224 3.13 -6.82 8.56
CA PHE A 224 4.15 -5.98 7.91
C PHE A 224 5.20 -6.83 7.18
N GLY A 225 5.43 -8.08 7.60
CA GLY A 225 6.21 -9.04 6.83
C GLY A 225 7.73 -8.81 6.90
N VAL A 226 8.25 -8.48 8.08
CA VAL A 226 9.68 -8.27 8.34
C VAL A 226 10.20 -9.22 9.43
N PRO A 227 11.50 -9.58 9.42
CA PRO A 227 12.09 -10.34 10.53
C PRO A 227 12.16 -9.49 11.81
N LEU A 228 12.26 -10.14 12.98
CA LEU A 228 12.32 -9.46 14.29
C LEU A 228 13.53 -8.52 14.44
N SER A 229 14.60 -8.80 13.70
CA SER A 229 15.83 -8.01 13.66
C SER A 229 15.82 -6.93 12.56
N PHE A 230 14.72 -6.74 11.83
CA PHE A 230 14.61 -5.62 10.91
C PHE A 230 14.88 -4.29 11.65
N PRO A 231 15.57 -3.30 11.04
CA PRO A 231 16.16 -3.33 9.71
C PRO A 231 17.61 -3.83 9.65
N THR A 232 18.18 -4.31 10.76
CA THR A 232 19.56 -4.87 10.74
C THR A 232 19.66 -6.12 9.87
N SER A 233 18.57 -6.89 9.75
CA SER A 233 18.40 -7.92 8.73
C SER A 233 17.30 -7.56 7.76
N THR A 234 17.59 -7.72 6.47
CA THR A 234 16.63 -7.58 5.36
C THR A 234 16.42 -8.92 4.63
N ILE A 235 16.73 -10.03 5.29
CA ILE A 235 16.54 -11.38 4.75
C ILE A 235 15.07 -11.80 4.96
N ASN A 236 14.49 -12.52 4.00
CA ASN A 236 13.12 -13.07 4.05
C ASN A 236 12.02 -12.01 4.23
N LEU A 237 12.23 -10.80 3.71
CA LEU A 237 11.18 -9.78 3.67
C LEU A 237 10.01 -10.23 2.78
N LYS A 238 8.79 -9.97 3.23
CA LYS A 238 7.56 -10.36 2.53
C LYS A 238 6.72 -9.12 2.25
N TYR A 239 6.17 -9.04 1.04
CA TYR A 239 5.17 -8.04 0.65
C TYR A 239 5.56 -6.61 1.09
N TRP A 240 4.77 -5.99 1.97
CA TRP A 240 5.01 -4.64 2.47
C TRP A 240 6.40 -4.44 3.09
N GLY A 241 6.96 -5.43 3.77
CA GLY A 241 8.33 -5.38 4.29
C GLY A 241 9.37 -5.30 3.18
N ASN A 242 9.19 -6.09 2.11
CA ASN A 242 10.06 -6.05 0.93
C ASN A 242 10.00 -4.68 0.24
N TYR A 243 8.79 -4.15 0.10
CA TYR A 243 8.56 -2.85 -0.53
C TYR A 243 9.03 -1.68 0.31
N CYS A 244 8.89 -1.75 1.64
CA CYS A 244 9.47 -0.79 2.57
C CYS A 244 10.98 -0.71 2.37
N ASN A 245 11.66 -1.86 2.31
CA ASN A 245 13.10 -1.91 2.09
C ASN A 245 13.51 -1.36 0.72
N ALA A 246 12.74 -1.65 -0.33
CA ALA A 246 13.04 -1.21 -1.69
C ALA A 246 13.04 0.32 -1.86
N VAL A 247 12.31 1.06 -1.03
CA VAL A 247 12.26 2.54 -1.07
C VAL A 247 13.03 3.20 0.08
N ASN A 248 13.67 2.41 0.95
CA ASN A 248 14.28 2.93 2.17
C ASN A 248 15.34 3.99 1.92
N VAL A 249 16.18 3.83 0.89
CA VAL A 249 17.21 4.84 0.55
C VAL A 249 16.58 6.20 0.24
N ALA A 250 15.40 6.21 -0.38
CA ALA A 250 14.71 7.42 -0.80
C ALA A 250 13.97 8.11 0.36
N ILE A 251 13.37 7.34 1.28
CA ILE A 251 12.41 7.88 2.26
C ILE A 251 12.71 7.52 3.72
N GLY A 252 13.81 6.80 4.01
CA GLY A 252 14.20 6.40 5.36
C GLY A 252 13.17 5.51 6.07
N SER A 253 12.39 4.74 5.32
CA SER A 253 11.22 4.02 5.82
C SER A 253 11.54 2.91 6.84
N ASN A 254 12.64 2.19 6.66
CA ASN A 254 12.94 0.98 7.41
C ASN A 254 13.05 1.22 8.92
N SER A 255 13.97 2.11 9.32
CA SER A 255 14.18 2.44 10.74
C SER A 255 12.98 3.20 11.31
N THR A 256 12.37 4.09 10.52
CA THR A 256 11.22 4.89 10.94
C THR A 256 10.04 4.01 11.37
N ILE A 257 9.61 3.08 10.53
CA ILE A 257 8.45 2.23 10.85
C ILE A 257 8.79 1.18 11.90
N MET A 258 10.00 0.61 11.87
CA MET A 258 10.41 -0.39 12.86
C MET A 258 10.48 0.21 14.26
N ASN A 259 11.12 1.37 14.41
CA ASN A 259 11.21 2.06 15.70
C ASN A 259 9.82 2.42 16.23
N ALA A 260 8.88 2.78 15.34
CA ALA A 260 7.49 3.03 15.73
C ALA A 260 6.80 1.75 16.23
N PHE A 261 6.99 0.60 15.56
CA PHE A 261 6.47 -0.68 16.04
C PHE A 261 7.02 -1.07 17.42
N LEU A 262 8.33 -0.90 17.63
CA LEU A 262 9.00 -1.17 18.91
C LEU A 262 8.49 -0.23 20.02
N LYS A 263 8.44 1.07 19.73
CA LYS A 263 7.93 2.10 20.65
C LYS A 263 6.49 1.80 21.06
N GLY A 264 5.60 1.56 20.10
CA GLY A 264 4.20 1.32 20.38
C GLY A 264 3.97 0.04 21.17
N ARG A 265 4.71 -1.04 20.87
CA ARG A 265 4.59 -2.29 21.64
C ARG A 265 5.07 -2.14 23.07
N ALA A 266 6.20 -1.44 23.28
CA ALA A 266 6.70 -1.13 24.62
C ALA A 266 5.75 -0.21 25.40
N ALA A 267 5.16 0.79 24.73
CA ALA A 267 4.18 1.70 25.32
C ALA A 267 2.92 0.97 25.78
N ILE A 268 2.39 0.05 24.97
CA ILE A 268 1.23 -0.78 25.34
C ILE A 268 1.52 -1.58 26.61
N SER A 269 2.67 -2.27 26.70
CA SER A 269 3.01 -3.03 27.91
C SER A 269 3.14 -2.17 29.17
N ASN A 270 3.48 -0.90 29.02
CA ASN A 270 3.63 0.05 30.11
C ASN A 270 2.41 0.96 30.32
N LYS A 271 1.30 0.69 29.60
CA LYS A 271 0.06 1.49 29.65
C LYS A 271 0.26 2.98 29.31
N ASP A 272 1.29 3.29 28.52
CA ASP A 272 1.55 4.64 28.02
C ASP A 272 0.74 4.88 26.74
N ASN A 273 -0.48 5.39 26.92
CA ASN A 273 -1.39 5.66 25.81
C ASN A 273 -0.86 6.75 24.87
N THR A 274 -0.16 7.76 25.40
CA THR A 274 0.38 8.87 24.61
C THR A 274 1.47 8.37 23.67
N ALA A 275 2.46 7.63 24.20
CA ALA A 275 3.54 7.09 23.38
C ALA A 275 3.04 6.03 22.38
N ARG A 276 2.00 5.26 22.73
CA ARG A 276 1.31 4.34 21.80
C ARG A 276 0.69 5.11 20.63
N ASP A 277 -0.04 6.19 20.90
CA ASP A 277 -0.78 6.92 19.87
C ASP A 277 0.17 7.69 18.94
N GLU A 278 1.28 8.21 19.47
CA GLU A 278 2.39 8.75 18.67
C GLU A 278 3.00 7.69 17.74
N ALA A 279 3.28 6.49 18.27
CA ALA A 279 3.82 5.39 17.48
C ALA A 279 2.84 4.93 16.39
N LYS A 280 1.54 4.84 16.70
CA LYS A 280 0.48 4.55 15.73
C LYS A 280 0.53 5.52 14.56
N ALA A 281 0.59 6.83 14.82
CA ALA A 281 0.60 7.84 13.76
C ALA A 281 1.81 7.68 12.82
N ILE A 282 2.98 7.36 13.38
CA ILE A 282 4.20 7.12 12.60
C ILE A 282 4.07 5.85 11.74
N VAL A 283 3.54 4.76 12.29
CA VAL A 283 3.33 3.52 11.51
C VAL A 283 2.42 3.77 10.31
N VAL A 284 1.26 4.40 10.54
CA VAL A 284 0.27 4.70 9.48
C VAL A 284 0.90 5.58 8.39
N SER A 285 1.48 6.73 8.77
CA SER A 285 2.07 7.66 7.80
C SER A 285 3.21 7.05 7.00
N THR A 286 4.10 6.30 7.66
CA THR A 286 5.26 5.69 6.98
C THR A 286 4.82 4.60 6.02
N TRP A 287 3.86 3.77 6.41
CA TRP A 287 3.36 2.69 5.56
C TRP A 287 2.65 3.23 4.31
N GLU A 288 1.85 4.30 4.42
CA GLU A 288 1.27 4.96 3.25
C GLU A 288 2.33 5.55 2.31
N LYS A 289 3.36 6.20 2.88
CA LYS A 289 4.49 6.72 2.09
C LYS A 289 5.26 5.61 1.37
N VAL A 290 5.40 4.43 1.97
CA VAL A 290 5.97 3.25 1.29
C VAL A 290 5.13 2.87 0.07
N GLY A 291 3.81 2.81 0.20
CA GLY A 291 2.91 2.49 -0.92
C GLY A 291 2.99 3.54 -2.04
N ALA A 292 2.98 4.82 -1.68
CA ALA A 292 3.09 5.92 -2.62
C ALA A 292 4.44 5.91 -3.36
N ALA A 293 5.53 5.73 -2.62
CA ALA A 293 6.87 5.68 -3.20
C ALA A 293 7.03 4.48 -4.13
N LYS A 294 6.46 3.32 -3.79
CA LYS A 294 6.46 2.17 -4.71
C LYS A 294 5.63 2.41 -5.95
N CYS A 295 4.46 3.04 -5.85
CA CYS A 295 3.69 3.41 -7.03
C CYS A 295 4.50 4.35 -7.96
N ILE A 296 5.16 5.38 -7.41
CA ILE A 296 6.06 6.26 -8.19
C ILE A 296 7.17 5.46 -8.88
N SER A 297 7.82 4.55 -8.16
CA SER A 297 8.88 3.69 -8.69
C SER A 297 8.39 2.85 -9.90
N TYR A 298 7.20 2.28 -9.80
CA TYR A 298 6.61 1.51 -10.91
C TYR A 298 6.17 2.36 -12.10
N LEU A 299 5.62 3.54 -11.83
CA LEU A 299 5.26 4.51 -12.87
C LEU A 299 6.50 5.00 -13.63
N LYS A 300 7.63 5.21 -12.96
CA LYS A 300 8.93 5.46 -13.61
C LYS A 300 9.39 4.28 -14.45
N ALA A 301 9.29 3.06 -13.91
CA ALA A 301 9.61 1.85 -14.67
C ALA A 301 8.73 1.71 -15.92
N ALA A 302 7.45 2.08 -15.85
CA ALA A 302 6.55 2.10 -17.00
C ALA A 302 7.05 3.04 -18.10
N LYS A 303 7.43 4.28 -17.74
CA LYS A 303 8.00 5.26 -18.69
C LYS A 303 9.26 4.76 -19.39
N ASN A 304 10.08 3.98 -18.69
CA ASN A 304 11.31 3.42 -19.24
C ASN A 304 11.08 2.19 -20.14
N ASN A 305 9.86 1.63 -20.16
CA ASN A 305 9.56 0.35 -20.83
C ASN A 305 8.35 0.43 -21.75
N LEU A 306 8.03 1.59 -22.32
CA LEU A 306 6.83 1.79 -23.16
C LEU A 306 6.73 0.82 -24.35
N SER A 307 7.86 0.37 -24.92
CA SER A 307 7.89 -0.60 -26.01
C SER A 307 7.90 -2.07 -25.55
N ASP A 308 8.29 -2.34 -24.31
CA ASP A 308 8.27 -3.68 -23.71
C ASP A 308 6.90 -3.91 -23.06
N GLN A 309 5.96 -4.46 -23.83
CA GLN A 309 4.57 -4.59 -23.40
C GLN A 309 4.40 -5.50 -22.17
N ALA A 310 5.18 -6.58 -22.03
CA ALA A 310 5.09 -7.44 -20.86
C ALA A 310 5.59 -6.73 -19.59
N THR A 311 6.71 -6.01 -19.67
CA THR A 311 7.24 -5.23 -18.56
C THR A 311 6.33 -4.04 -18.23
N LEU A 312 5.84 -3.33 -19.24
CA LEU A 312 4.92 -2.20 -19.07
C LEU A 312 3.66 -2.58 -18.30
N HIS A 313 2.94 -3.61 -18.76
CA HIS A 313 1.69 -4.03 -18.12
C HIS A 313 1.90 -4.60 -16.72
N HIS A 314 3.04 -5.26 -16.50
CA HIS A 314 3.43 -5.74 -15.17
C HIS A 314 3.57 -4.60 -14.18
N VAL A 315 4.43 -3.62 -14.49
CA VAL A 315 4.71 -2.52 -13.55
C VAL A 315 3.51 -1.58 -13.40
N LEU A 316 2.70 -1.39 -14.44
CA LEU A 316 1.45 -0.63 -14.34
C LEU A 316 0.42 -1.34 -13.45
N SER A 317 0.29 -2.66 -13.56
CA SER A 317 -0.60 -3.45 -12.69
C SER A 317 -0.14 -3.37 -11.23
N GLU A 318 1.18 -3.42 -10.98
CA GLU A 318 1.73 -3.21 -9.64
C GLU A 318 1.42 -1.80 -9.11
N GLY A 319 1.70 -0.75 -9.90
CA GLY A 319 1.43 0.64 -9.53
C GLY A 319 -0.06 0.89 -9.21
N HIS A 320 -0.96 0.43 -10.07
CA HIS A 320 -2.40 0.50 -9.84
C HIS A 320 -2.79 -0.21 -8.53
N GLY A 321 -2.23 -1.40 -8.27
CA GLY A 321 -2.47 -2.15 -7.04
C GLY A 321 -2.09 -1.39 -5.77
N PHE A 322 -1.00 -0.63 -5.78
CA PHE A 322 -0.61 0.21 -4.63
C PHE A 322 -1.58 1.37 -4.39
N VAL A 323 -2.10 2.00 -5.45
CA VAL A 323 -3.14 3.03 -5.31
C VAL A 323 -4.43 2.41 -4.77
N LEU A 324 -4.83 1.26 -5.31
CA LEU A 324 -6.01 0.52 -4.87
C LEU A 324 -5.91 0.14 -3.38
N ALA A 325 -4.72 -0.22 -2.90
CA ALA A 325 -4.49 -0.59 -1.51
C ALA A 325 -4.89 0.53 -0.52
N PHE A 326 -4.75 1.81 -0.90
CA PHE A 326 -5.18 2.93 -0.04
C PHE A 326 -6.66 2.91 0.30
N LYS A 327 -7.52 2.38 -0.59
CA LYS A 327 -8.96 2.26 -0.31
C LYS A 327 -9.25 1.36 0.90
N TYR A 328 -8.35 0.43 1.18
CA TYR A 328 -8.48 -0.54 2.28
C TYR A 328 -7.80 -0.11 3.57
N ASN A 329 -7.04 0.99 3.55
CA ASN A 329 -6.47 1.56 4.75
C ASN A 329 -7.55 2.27 5.58
N THR A 330 -7.95 1.65 6.69
CA THR A 330 -8.96 2.21 7.60
C THR A 330 -8.43 3.36 8.46
N ALA A 331 -7.12 3.62 8.43
CA ALA A 331 -6.44 4.74 9.07
C ALA A 331 -5.90 5.76 8.04
N LYS A 332 -6.37 5.72 6.79
CA LYS A 332 -5.77 6.50 5.69
C LYS A 332 -5.75 8.00 5.92
N THR A 333 -4.63 8.63 5.53
CA THR A 333 -4.49 10.09 5.50
C THR A 333 -4.81 10.68 4.13
N ILE A 334 -4.66 9.90 3.06
CA ILE A 334 -5.08 10.29 1.71
C ILE A 334 -6.62 10.27 1.58
N SER A 335 -7.16 11.26 0.88
CA SER A 335 -8.61 11.37 0.65
C SER A 335 -9.13 10.38 -0.39
N ASP A 336 -10.39 9.96 -0.28
CA ASP A 336 -11.04 9.11 -1.29
C ASP A 336 -11.10 9.79 -2.68
N ALA A 337 -11.21 11.13 -2.71
CA ALA A 337 -11.17 11.90 -3.96
C ALA A 337 -9.82 11.79 -4.64
N ASP A 338 -8.72 11.89 -3.89
CA ASP A 338 -7.37 11.74 -4.43
C ASP A 338 -7.08 10.32 -4.88
N ILE A 339 -7.55 9.32 -4.13
CA ILE A 339 -7.43 7.91 -4.56
C ILE A 339 -8.16 7.69 -5.88
N ASN A 340 -9.41 8.15 -6.00
CA ASN A 340 -10.19 8.01 -7.23
C ASN A 340 -9.54 8.74 -8.41
N LEU A 341 -8.98 9.93 -8.18
CA LEU A 341 -8.23 10.66 -9.20
C LEU A 341 -6.99 9.87 -9.65
N LEU A 342 -6.20 9.34 -8.71
CA LEU A 342 -5.03 8.53 -9.02
C LEU A 342 -5.40 7.29 -9.85
N LEU A 343 -6.46 6.57 -9.47
CA LEU A 343 -6.95 5.42 -10.24
C LEU A 343 -7.41 5.82 -11.65
N SER A 344 -8.01 7.01 -11.80
CA SER A 344 -8.45 7.51 -13.10
C SER A 344 -7.30 7.76 -14.08
N TYR A 345 -6.08 8.02 -13.60
CA TYR A 345 -4.90 8.17 -14.46
C TYR A 345 -4.43 6.83 -15.05
N PHE A 346 -4.62 5.71 -14.35
CA PHE A 346 -4.39 4.39 -14.94
C PHE A 346 -5.49 4.03 -15.93
N GLY A 347 -6.74 4.41 -15.62
CA GLY A 347 -7.92 4.11 -16.42
C GLY A 347 -8.33 2.64 -16.35
N ASN A 348 -9.41 2.29 -17.06
CA ASN A 348 -9.95 0.93 -17.04
C ASN A 348 -9.22 -0.02 -18.00
N ASN A 349 -8.36 0.51 -18.87
CA ASN A 349 -7.60 -0.25 -19.85
C ASN A 349 -6.18 0.31 -19.96
N LEU A 350 -5.19 -0.48 -19.53
CA LEU A 350 -3.79 -0.08 -19.44
C LEU A 350 -3.14 0.12 -20.82
N TYR A 351 -3.70 -0.45 -21.89
CA TYR A 351 -3.23 -0.19 -23.26
C TYR A 351 -3.42 1.28 -23.67
N ASN A 352 -4.31 2.02 -23.00
CA ASN A 352 -4.63 3.42 -23.32
C ASN A 352 -3.85 4.43 -22.46
N ILE A 353 -3.01 3.98 -21.52
CA ILE A 353 -2.29 4.91 -20.64
C ILE A 353 -1.26 5.72 -21.42
N THR A 354 -1.12 7.00 -21.09
CA THR A 354 -0.13 7.90 -21.70
C THR A 354 0.95 8.31 -20.71
N THR A 355 2.09 8.77 -21.22
CA THR A 355 3.14 9.38 -20.38
C THR A 355 2.63 10.58 -19.59
N THR A 356 1.70 11.34 -20.14
CA THR A 356 1.02 12.44 -19.43
C THR A 356 0.23 11.94 -18.23
N ASN A 357 -0.52 10.83 -18.37
CA ASN A 357 -1.23 10.24 -17.23
C ASN A 357 -0.25 9.79 -16.13
N ILE A 358 0.86 9.17 -16.54
CA ILE A 358 1.91 8.73 -15.62
C ILE A 358 2.51 9.92 -14.85
N ASP A 359 2.84 11.01 -15.55
CA ASP A 359 3.42 12.21 -14.93
C ASP A 359 2.46 12.88 -13.94
N LEU A 360 1.16 12.93 -14.29
CA LEU A 360 0.12 13.43 -13.40
C LEU A 360 -0.03 12.57 -12.14
N ALA A 361 0.03 11.25 -12.27
CA ALA A 361 -0.04 10.33 -11.14
C ALA A 361 1.17 10.49 -10.20
N ILE A 362 2.39 10.59 -10.75
CA ILE A 362 3.60 10.83 -9.97
C ILE A 362 3.50 12.16 -9.21
N ALA A 363 3.18 13.26 -9.90
CA ALA A 363 3.09 14.58 -9.28
C ALA A 363 2.02 14.64 -8.18
N LYS A 364 0.89 13.92 -8.37
CA LYS A 364 -0.16 13.83 -7.36
C LYS A 364 0.32 13.08 -6.11
N LEU A 365 1.02 11.96 -6.28
CA LEU A 365 1.58 11.20 -5.16
C LEU A 365 2.66 12.00 -4.40
N GLU A 366 3.53 12.71 -5.11
CA GLU A 366 4.51 13.62 -4.50
C GLU A 366 3.84 14.67 -3.63
N SER A 367 2.82 15.34 -4.17
CA SER A 367 2.09 16.40 -3.47
C SER A 367 1.36 15.87 -2.24
N VAL A 368 0.61 14.77 -2.37
CA VAL A 368 -0.19 14.22 -1.25
C VAL A 368 0.69 13.73 -0.11
N PHE A 369 1.78 13.05 -0.42
CA PHE A 369 2.62 12.40 0.60
C PHE A 369 3.89 13.17 0.96
N SER A 370 4.08 14.37 0.38
CA SER A 370 5.29 15.17 0.54
C SER A 370 6.56 14.38 0.22
N LEU A 371 6.54 13.67 -0.91
CA LEU A 371 7.66 12.86 -1.40
C LEU A 371 8.44 13.62 -2.47
N ASN A 372 9.73 13.34 -2.56
CA ASN A 372 10.56 13.79 -3.68
C ASN A 372 10.75 12.63 -4.65
N ALA A 373 10.01 12.62 -5.76
CA ALA A 373 10.08 11.55 -6.75
C ALA A 373 11.46 11.42 -7.36
N SER A 374 12.27 12.48 -7.44
CA SER A 374 13.64 12.37 -7.99
C SER A 374 14.53 11.41 -7.19
N LEU A 375 14.26 11.21 -5.90
CA LEU A 375 15.01 10.29 -5.02
C LEU A 375 14.48 8.86 -5.07
N ILE A 376 13.26 8.65 -5.59
CA ILE A 376 12.62 7.34 -5.64
C ILE A 376 13.15 6.55 -6.84
N PRO A 377 13.62 5.31 -6.66
CA PRO A 377 14.26 4.52 -7.71
C PRO A 377 13.30 4.10 -8.84
#